data_AF-A0A0G4GIM5-F1
#
_entry.id   AF-A0A0G4GIM5-F1
#
_cell.length_a   1.000
_cell.length_b   1.000
_cell.length_c   1.000
_cell.angle_alpha   90.00
_cell.angle_beta   90.00
_cell.angle_gamma   90.00
#
_symmetry.space_group_name_H-M   'P 1'
#
loop_
_entity.id
_entity.type
_entity.pdbx_description
1 polymer ?
#
loop_
_entity_poly.entity_id
_entity_poly.type
_entity_poly.pdbx_seq_one_letter_code
_entity_poly.pdbx_strand_id
1 'polypeptide(L)'
;MAGKGSSDFSFPKPVSSPLESAVVNQLSALLDVKLKVHSEDLNRSFTNQLEPVKTQLAALTQGQAEDREWLSGLEGEIKVLRDEFTKLKEKSPSADLFKVAEEKRLRTREIQGLFLSRGLISFDRDLKKFLRDCARYPQISNM
;
A
#
# COMPACT_ATOMS: atom_id res chain seq x y z
N MET A 1 -96.94 34.96 -21.12
CA MET A 1 -96.57 36.36 -20.78
C MET A 1 -95.49 36.28 -19.71
N ALA A 2 -94.22 36.43 -20.10
CA ALA A 2 -93.45 37.68 -20.03
C ALA A 2 -93.08 38.06 -18.58
N GLY A 3 -91.79 37.95 -18.26
CA GLY A 3 -91.20 38.36 -16.99
C GLY A 3 -89.69 38.09 -16.98
N LYS A 4 -88.96 38.71 -17.92
CA LYS A 4 -87.49 38.76 -17.91
C LYS A 4 -87.05 39.54 -16.67
N GLY A 5 -86.35 38.89 -15.74
CA GLY A 5 -85.55 39.54 -14.71
C GLY A 5 -84.07 39.28 -14.98
N SER A 6 -83.48 40.01 -15.95
CA SER A 6 -82.02 40.05 -16.11
C SER A 6 -81.48 40.83 -14.91
N SER A 7 -80.96 40.14 -13.91
CA SER A 7 -80.15 40.79 -12.88
C SER A 7 -78.77 41.01 -13.46
N ASP A 8 -78.57 42.16 -14.12
CA ASP A 8 -77.27 42.61 -14.57
C ASP A 8 -76.44 43.03 -13.35
N PHE A 9 -75.99 42.05 -12.57
CA PHE A 9 -75.03 42.26 -11.49
C PHE A 9 -73.65 42.45 -12.13
N SER A 10 -73.39 43.68 -12.61
CA SER A 10 -72.06 44.06 -13.06
C SER A 10 -71.22 44.46 -11.85
N PHE A 11 -70.11 43.75 -11.64
CA PHE A 11 -69.07 44.23 -10.74
C PHE A 11 -68.58 45.61 -11.25
N PRO A 12 -68.46 46.63 -10.39
CA PRO A 12 -67.86 47.89 -10.82
C PRO A 12 -66.46 47.58 -11.34
N LYS A 13 -66.18 47.98 -12.59
CA LYS A 13 -64.80 47.93 -13.12
C LYS A 13 -63.93 48.73 -12.14
N PRO A 14 -62.78 48.19 -11.70
CA PRO A 14 -61.90 48.93 -10.82
C PRO A 14 -61.52 50.22 -11.54
N VAL A 15 -62.01 51.35 -11.01
CA VAL A 15 -61.57 52.67 -11.45
C VAL A 15 -60.27 52.90 -10.70
N SER A 16 -59.18 52.36 -11.22
CA SER A 16 -57.87 52.61 -10.63
C SER A 16 -57.57 54.10 -10.77
N SER A 17 -57.48 54.79 -9.64
CA SER A 17 -57.07 56.19 -9.68
C SER A 17 -55.62 56.27 -10.19
N PRO A 18 -55.21 57.38 -10.83
CA PRO A 18 -53.81 57.57 -11.23
C PRO A 18 -52.82 57.34 -10.08
N LEU A 19 -53.25 57.64 -8.85
CA LEU A 19 -52.49 57.40 -7.63
C LEU A 19 -52.32 55.90 -7.32
N GLU A 20 -53.40 55.11 -7.38
CA GLU A 20 -53.34 53.65 -7.15
C GLU A 20 -52.45 52.96 -8.19
N SER A 21 -52.57 53.35 -9.46
CA SER A 21 -51.70 52.83 -10.53
C SER A 21 -50.22 53.16 -10.29
N ALA A 22 -49.92 54.39 -9.86
CA ALA A 22 -48.56 54.80 -9.51
C ALA A 22 -47.99 54.00 -8.33
N VAL A 23 -48.79 53.76 -7.29
CA VAL A 23 -48.40 52.95 -6.12
C VAL A 23 -48.14 51.50 -6.51
N VAL A 24 -48.99 50.89 -7.33
CA VAL A 24 -48.78 49.52 -7.83
C VAL A 24 -47.50 49.42 -8.64
N ASN A 25 -47.25 50.37 -9.57
CA ASN A 25 -46.03 50.37 -10.37
C ASN A 25 -44.76 50.55 -9.52
N GLN A 26 -44.82 51.40 -8.48
CA GLN A 26 -43.71 51.57 -7.53
C GLN A 26 -43.44 50.29 -6.72
N LEU A 27 -44.49 49.61 -6.26
CA LEU A 27 -44.36 48.34 -5.55
C LEU A 27 -43.80 47.23 -6.44
N SER A 28 -44.26 47.15 -7.70
CA SER A 28 -43.70 46.22 -8.68
C SER A 28 -42.22 46.46 -8.92
N ALA A 29 -41.82 47.72 -9.17
CA ALA A 29 -40.42 48.07 -9.37
C ALA A 29 -39.56 47.76 -8.12
N LEU A 30 -40.08 48.01 -6.92
CA LEU A 30 -39.40 47.68 -5.68
C LEU A 30 -39.21 46.16 -5.51
N LEU A 31 -40.24 45.38 -5.86
CA LEU A 31 -40.18 43.92 -5.83
C LEU A 31 -39.11 43.40 -6.79
N ASP A 32 -39.07 43.90 -8.02
CA ASP A 32 -38.08 43.51 -9.03
C ASP A 32 -36.66 43.80 -8.56
N VAL A 33 -36.42 45.00 -8.00
CA VAL A 33 -35.11 45.37 -7.43
C VAL A 33 -34.74 44.43 -6.28
N LYS A 34 -35.68 44.13 -5.38
CA LYS A 34 -35.42 43.26 -4.23
C LYS A 34 -35.10 41.82 -4.66
N LEU A 35 -35.83 41.30 -5.64
CA LEU A 35 -35.57 39.97 -6.21
C LEU A 35 -34.21 39.93 -6.91
N LYS A 36 -33.86 40.98 -7.67
CA LYS A 36 -32.57 41.08 -8.34
C LYS A 36 -31.43 41.08 -7.33
N VAL A 37 -31.46 41.96 -6.33
CA VAL A 37 -30.43 42.04 -5.28
C VAL A 37 -30.29 40.70 -4.57
N HIS A 38 -31.40 40.09 -4.17
CA HIS A 38 -31.36 38.79 -3.50
C HIS A 38 -30.76 37.70 -4.41
N SER A 39 -31.07 37.69 -5.70
CA SER A 39 -30.51 36.72 -6.64
C SER A 39 -29.00 36.90 -6.83
N GLU A 40 -28.53 38.15 -6.88
CA GLU A 40 -27.11 38.50 -7.01
C GLU A 40 -26.34 38.12 -5.74
N ASP A 41 -26.88 38.41 -4.55
CA ASP A 41 -26.29 38.04 -3.28
C ASP A 41 -26.20 36.52 -3.10
N LEU A 42 -27.24 35.79 -3.50
CA LEU A 42 -27.26 34.33 -3.45
C LEU A 42 -26.22 33.74 -4.41
N ASN A 43 -26.17 34.23 -5.65
CA ASN A 43 -25.18 33.81 -6.64
C ASN A 43 -23.76 34.07 -6.14
N ARG A 44 -23.51 35.26 -5.57
CA ARG A 44 -22.22 35.62 -5.00
C ARG A 44 -21.82 34.69 -3.85
N SER A 45 -22.77 34.37 -2.98
CA SER A 45 -22.57 33.41 -1.88
C SER A 45 -22.18 32.03 -2.42
N PHE A 46 -22.93 31.52 -3.41
CA PHE A 46 -22.62 30.23 -4.04
C PHE A 46 -21.25 30.24 -4.72
N THR A 47 -20.89 31.28 -5.47
CA THR A 47 -19.57 31.36 -6.10
C THR A 47 -18.45 31.40 -5.06
N ASN A 48 -18.64 32.13 -3.97
CA ASN A 48 -17.65 32.22 -2.89
C ASN A 48 -17.46 30.90 -2.15
N GLN A 49 -18.49 30.04 -2.10
CA GLN A 49 -18.37 28.70 -1.52
C GLN A 49 -17.82 27.67 -2.51
N LEU A 50 -18.17 27.81 -3.80
CA LEU A 50 -17.80 26.83 -4.83
C LEU A 50 -16.33 26.93 -5.24
N GLU A 51 -15.76 28.14 -5.34
CA GLU A 51 -14.36 28.33 -5.75
C GLU A 51 -13.34 27.68 -4.79
N PRO A 52 -13.47 27.80 -3.46
CA PRO A 52 -12.64 27.06 -2.51
C PRO A 52 -12.74 25.54 -2.69
N VAL A 53 -13.97 25.02 -2.89
CA VAL A 53 -14.20 23.58 -3.08
C VAL A 53 -13.53 23.08 -4.36
N LYS A 54 -13.64 23.82 -5.46
CA LYS A 54 -12.93 23.50 -6.71
C LYS A 54 -11.41 23.48 -6.50
N THR A 55 -10.89 24.47 -5.79
CA THR A 55 -9.45 24.56 -5.48
C THR A 55 -8.99 23.37 -4.63
N GLN A 56 -9.75 23.00 -3.61
CA GLN A 56 -9.47 21.82 -2.78
C GLN A 56 -9.52 20.52 -3.59
N LEU A 57 -10.51 20.38 -4.49
CA LEU A 57 -10.63 19.21 -5.36
C LEU A 57 -9.44 19.09 -6.31
N ALA A 58 -8.96 20.21 -6.87
CA ALA A 58 -7.78 20.24 -7.73
C ALA A 58 -6.52 19.81 -6.95
N ALA A 59 -6.33 20.36 -5.74
CA ALA A 59 -5.21 19.99 -4.87
C ALA A 59 -5.24 18.50 -4.48
N LEU A 60 -6.42 17.97 -4.13
CA LEU A 60 -6.59 16.54 -3.82
C LEU A 60 -6.26 15.65 -5.02
N THR A 61 -6.71 16.05 -6.21
CA THR A 61 -6.45 15.30 -7.45
C THR A 61 -4.96 15.27 -7.79
N GLN A 62 -4.26 16.40 -7.58
CA GLN A 62 -2.82 16.47 -7.75
C GLN A 62 -2.10 15.59 -6.73
N GLY A 63 -2.43 15.70 -5.44
CA GLY A 63 -1.82 14.87 -4.39
C GLY A 63 -2.02 13.38 -4.65
N GLN A 64 -3.22 12.98 -5.11
CA GLN A 64 -3.49 11.59 -5.50
C GLN A 64 -2.60 11.12 -6.68
N ALA A 65 -2.27 12.00 -7.62
CA ALA A 65 -1.37 11.65 -8.72
C ALA A 65 0.07 11.45 -8.23
N GLU A 66 0.55 12.35 -7.36
CA GLU A 66 1.88 12.25 -6.74
C GLU A 66 2.01 10.98 -5.88
N ASP A 67 0.99 10.65 -5.08
CA ASP A 67 0.96 9.43 -4.27
C ASP A 67 1.04 8.16 -5.13
N ARG A 68 0.37 8.16 -6.30
CA ARG A 68 0.43 7.03 -7.24
C ARG A 68 1.81 6.85 -7.84
N GLU A 69 2.48 7.94 -8.18
CA GLU A 69 3.86 7.91 -8.68
C GLU A 69 4.81 7.36 -7.62
N TRP A 70 4.69 7.85 -6.38
CA TRP A 70 5.45 7.34 -5.23
C TRP A 70 5.24 5.84 -5.00
N LEU A 71 3.98 5.38 -5.00
CA LEU A 71 3.66 3.96 -4.84
C LEU A 71 4.24 3.11 -5.98
N SER A 72 4.18 3.58 -7.22
CA SER A 72 4.79 2.91 -8.36
C SER A 72 6.31 2.81 -8.23
N GLY A 73 6.97 3.85 -7.70
CA GLY A 73 8.39 3.84 -7.41
C GLY A 73 8.75 2.79 -6.35
N LEU A 74 8.05 2.79 -5.22
CA LEU A 74 8.23 1.81 -4.14
C LEU A 74 7.98 0.37 -4.60
N GLU A 75 6.96 0.14 -5.42
CA GLU A 75 6.70 -1.19 -5.99
C GLU A 75 7.87 -1.67 -6.86
N GLY A 76 8.46 -0.76 -7.66
CA GLY A 76 9.66 -1.01 -8.43
C GLY A 76 10.86 -1.39 -7.55
N GLU A 77 11.14 -0.62 -6.50
CA GLU A 77 12.22 -0.90 -5.55
C GLU A 77 12.03 -2.25 -4.84
N ILE A 78 10.81 -2.56 -4.39
CA ILE A 78 10.47 -3.85 -3.77
C ILE A 78 10.73 -5.00 -4.73
N LYS A 79 10.42 -4.82 -6.02
CA LYS A 79 10.69 -5.83 -7.05
C LYS A 79 12.19 -6.06 -7.23
N VAL A 80 12.98 -4.98 -7.32
CA VAL A 80 14.45 -5.08 -7.41
C VAL A 80 15.03 -5.79 -6.19
N LEU A 81 14.63 -5.39 -4.98
CA LEU A 81 15.09 -6.04 -3.74
C LEU A 81 14.71 -7.52 -3.67
N ARG A 82 13.53 -7.89 -4.18
CA ARG A 82 13.10 -9.29 -4.27
C ARG A 82 13.96 -10.09 -5.24
N ASP A 83 14.28 -9.51 -6.39
CA ASP A 83 15.15 -10.14 -7.39
C ASP A 83 16.60 -10.27 -6.89
N GLU A 84 17.09 -9.28 -6.15
CA GLU A 84 18.40 -9.35 -5.50
C GLU A 84 18.43 -10.40 -4.39
N PHE A 85 17.40 -10.46 -3.55
CA PHE A 85 17.28 -11.44 -2.48
C PHE A 85 17.24 -12.88 -3.02
N THR A 86 16.52 -13.12 -4.11
CA THR A 86 16.48 -14.44 -4.76
C THR A 86 17.84 -14.82 -5.35
N LYS A 87 18.53 -13.91 -6.05
CA LYS A 87 19.90 -14.12 -6.53
C LYS A 87 20.88 -14.41 -5.40
N LEU A 88 20.78 -13.70 -4.28
CA LEU A 88 21.60 -13.92 -3.09
C LEU A 88 21.34 -15.29 -2.46
N LYS A 89 20.06 -15.70 -2.40
CA LYS A 89 19.67 -17.03 -1.90
C LYS A 89 20.24 -18.15 -2.76
N GLU A 90 20.22 -18.00 -4.08
CA GLU A 90 20.81 -18.98 -5.02
C GLU A 90 22.34 -19.00 -4.97
N LYS A 91 22.98 -17.85 -4.75
CA LYS A 91 24.45 -17.76 -4.64
C LYS A 91 24.99 -18.07 -3.24
N SER A 92 24.12 -18.29 -2.25
CA SER A 92 24.56 -18.52 -0.88
C SER A 92 25.25 -19.89 -0.79
N PRO A 93 26.55 -19.95 -0.46
CA PRO A 93 27.30 -21.20 -0.34
C PRO A 93 26.89 -22.02 0.90
N SER A 94 25.90 -21.54 1.67
CA SER A 94 25.46 -22.17 2.91
C SER A 94 24.95 -23.59 2.69
N ALA A 95 24.24 -23.87 1.60
CA ALA A 95 23.77 -25.21 1.28
C ALA A 95 24.92 -26.19 0.97
N ASP A 96 25.96 -25.73 0.26
CA ASP A 96 27.11 -26.56 -0.10
C ASP A 96 28.10 -26.73 1.06
N LEU A 97 28.35 -25.68 1.84
CA LEU A 97 29.20 -25.76 3.04
C LEU A 97 28.59 -26.65 4.12
N PHE A 98 27.26 -26.66 4.27
CA PHE A 98 26.59 -27.55 5.23
C PHE A 98 26.69 -29.02 4.79
N LYS A 99 26.54 -29.31 3.50
CA LYS A 99 26.75 -30.66 2.94
C LYS A 99 28.20 -31.13 3.13
N VAL A 100 29.18 -30.29 2.84
CA VAL A 100 30.61 -30.62 3.05
C VAL A 100 30.92 -30.84 4.53
N ALA A 101 30.31 -30.06 5.44
CA ALA A 101 30.49 -30.23 6.88
C ALA A 101 29.84 -31.52 7.41
N GLU A 102 28.64 -31.86 6.93
CA GLU A 102 27.94 -33.13 7.23
C GLU A 102 28.77 -34.33 6.76
N GLU A 103 29.26 -34.30 5.51
CA GLU A 103 30.10 -35.38 4.96
C GLU A 103 31.39 -35.56 5.77
N LYS A 104 32.05 -34.47 6.17
CA LYS A 104 33.23 -34.54 7.06
C LYS A 104 32.87 -35.13 8.44
N ARG A 105 31.73 -34.78 9.03
CA ARG A 105 31.28 -35.37 10.30
C ARG A 105 30.99 -36.86 10.15
N LEU A 106 30.37 -37.29 9.04
CA LEU A 106 30.07 -38.68 8.77
C LEU A 106 31.34 -39.52 8.65
N ARG A 107 32.30 -39.09 7.81
CA ARG A 107 33.61 -39.76 7.68
C ARG A 107 34.35 -39.84 9.01
N THR A 108 34.29 -38.80 9.83
CA THR A 108 34.93 -38.81 11.16
C THR A 108 34.29 -39.84 12.09
N ARG A 109 32.97 -39.98 12.07
CA ARG A 109 32.25 -41.03 12.84
C ARG A 109 32.55 -42.43 12.34
N GLU A 110 32.63 -42.64 11.03
CA GLU A 110 33.01 -43.94 10.45
C GLU A 110 34.41 -44.35 10.89
N ILE A 111 35.37 -43.43 10.81
CA ILE A 111 36.75 -43.65 11.27
C ILE A 111 36.77 -44.00 12.77
N GLN A 112 36.09 -43.21 13.61
CA GLN A 112 35.99 -43.51 15.05
C GLN A 112 35.29 -44.86 15.31
N GLY A 113 34.25 -45.18 14.56
CA GLY A 113 33.54 -46.45 14.62
C GLY A 113 34.45 -47.63 14.28
N LEU A 114 35.35 -47.50 13.31
CA LEU A 114 36.36 -48.51 12.98
C LEU A 114 37.38 -48.71 14.10
N PHE A 115 37.75 -47.65 14.83
CA PHE A 115 38.64 -47.74 16.00
C PHE A 115 37.94 -48.28 17.25
N LEU A 116 36.63 -48.10 17.37
CA LEU A 116 35.83 -48.57 18.51
C LEU A 116 35.29 -49.98 18.32
N SER A 117 34.93 -50.38 17.08
CA SER A 117 34.44 -51.73 16.76
C SER A 117 35.58 -52.76 16.69
N ARG A 118 36.78 -52.32 16.33
CA ARG A 118 38.01 -53.13 16.40
C ARG A 118 38.62 -52.99 17.79
N GLY A 119 37.94 -53.61 18.76
CA GLY A 119 38.11 -53.40 20.20
C GLY A 119 39.50 -52.96 20.66
N LEU A 120 39.55 -51.83 21.37
CA LEU A 120 40.73 -51.19 21.98
C LEU A 120 41.66 -52.16 22.73
N ILE A 121 41.10 -53.24 23.26
CA ILE A 121 41.82 -54.27 24.03
C ILE A 121 42.67 -55.16 23.10
N SER A 122 42.23 -55.41 21.87
CA SER A 122 43.00 -56.17 20.87
C SER A 122 44.11 -55.34 20.24
N PHE A 123 43.87 -54.05 20.00
CA PHE A 123 44.85 -53.15 19.41
C PHE A 123 46.03 -52.87 20.34
N ASP A 124 45.78 -52.63 21.64
CA ASP A 124 46.87 -52.45 22.62
C ASP A 124 47.70 -53.74 22.82
N ARG A 125 47.04 -54.91 22.80
CA ARG A 125 47.73 -56.20 22.91
C ARG A 125 48.55 -56.52 21.66
N ASP A 126 48.02 -56.26 20.46
CA ASP A 126 48.72 -56.47 19.20
C ASP A 126 49.84 -55.44 18.98
N LEU A 127 49.66 -54.19 19.42
CA LEU A 127 50.70 -53.16 19.38
C LEU A 127 51.85 -53.49 20.35
N LYS A 128 51.55 -53.95 21.57
CA LYS A 128 52.58 -54.41 22.52
C LYS A 128 53.30 -55.66 22.02
N LYS A 129 52.62 -56.55 21.31
CA LYS A 129 53.24 -57.73 20.69
C LYS A 129 54.14 -57.31 19.53
N PHE A 130 53.66 -56.44 18.64
CA PHE A 130 54.41 -55.89 17.51
C PHE A 130 55.68 -55.15 17.97
N LEU A 131 55.58 -54.26 18.96
CA LEU A 131 56.73 -53.55 19.52
C LEU A 131 57.75 -54.51 20.18
N ARG A 132 57.28 -55.58 20.82
CA ARG A 132 58.14 -56.61 21.42
C ARG A 132 58.84 -57.47 20.36
N ASP A 133 58.17 -57.76 19.25
CA ASP A 133 58.72 -58.49 18.12
C ASP A 133 59.72 -57.62 17.32
N CYS A 134 59.47 -56.30 17.19
CA CYS A 134 60.44 -55.35 16.65
C CYS A 134 61.69 -55.20 17.55
N ALA A 135 61.54 -55.26 18.87
CA ALA A 135 62.67 -55.21 19.80
C ALA A 135 63.52 -56.49 19.82
N ARG A 136 63.02 -57.61 19.25
CA ARG A 136 63.80 -58.86 19.08
C ARG A 136 64.72 -58.85 17.87
N TYR A 137 64.55 -57.88 16.97
CA TYR A 137 65.48 -57.63 15.87
C TYR A 137 66.24 -56.34 16.17
N PRO A 138 67.36 -56.40 16.93
CA PRO A 138 68.25 -55.27 16.98
C PRO A 138 68.73 -55.04 15.54
N GLN A 139 68.53 -53.81 15.07
CA GLN A 139 68.85 -53.31 13.74
C GLN A 139 69.99 -54.10 13.09
N ILE A 140 69.74 -54.65 11.88
CA ILE A 140 70.80 -54.79 10.89
C ILE A 140 71.20 -53.35 10.56
N SER A 141 72.12 -52.86 11.39
CA SER A 141 73.06 -51.82 11.04
C SER A 141 73.85 -52.28 9.83
N ASN A 142 74.05 -51.35 8.89
CA ASN A 142 74.92 -51.42 7.72
C ASN A 142 74.41 -52.26 6.52
N MET A 143 73.83 -51.58 5.53
CA MET A 143 74.48 -51.26 4.23
C MET A 143 73.52 -50.51 3.31
#